data_AF-A0A218V7P1-F1
#
_entry.id   AF-A0A218V7P1-F1
#
_cell.length_a   1.000
_cell.length_b   1.000
_cell.length_c   1.000
_cell.angle_alpha   90.00
_cell.angle_beta   90.00
_cell.angle_gamma   90.00
#
_symmetry.space_group_name_H-M   'P 1'
#
loop_
_entity.id
_entity.type
_entity.pdbx_description
1 polymer ?
#
loop_
_entity_poly.entity_id
_entity_poly.type
_entity_poly.pdbx_seq_one_letter_code
_entity_poly.pdbx_strand_id
1 'polypeptide(L)'
;MEFNEETDRDVMLLIEDMKDQTSKYEAEADYWKDILEKSLGLSKGSLSEEATKDLSDLVESAVELEVEDTSLSSFYCAIDDMTLELYETKSENEEMELKYKTLKEKLTSALMMEKRLEKDIEKLEKSQEVQKAKAEAQSKNLKFLEAKCKDMRIRISDAEDQLVARGLDQSLTHEALMKLSEELAALRKKNEPLKMERASYHDLPPSIPLAQVMVEEERRKLKALDEELTREIEAVPFELT
;
A
#
# COMPACT_ATOMS: atom_id res chain seq x y z
N MET A 1 -30.92 -23.76 -37.04
CA MET A 1 -32.33 -24.20 -37.01
C MET A 1 -33.18 -23.09 -36.39
N GLU A 2 -32.80 -22.55 -35.23
CA GLU A 2 -33.43 -21.35 -34.62
C GLU A 2 -33.52 -20.12 -35.54
N PHE A 3 -32.49 -19.81 -36.34
CA PHE A 3 -32.55 -18.66 -37.26
C PHE A 3 -33.67 -18.76 -38.30
N ASN A 4 -33.98 -19.97 -38.79
CA ASN A 4 -35.09 -20.17 -39.72
C ASN A 4 -36.45 -20.05 -39.01
N GLU A 5 -36.53 -20.41 -37.72
CA GLU A 5 -37.78 -20.34 -36.94
C GLU A 5 -38.14 -18.90 -36.58
N GLU A 6 -37.15 -18.04 -36.33
CA GLU A 6 -37.36 -16.60 -36.12
C GLU A 6 -37.78 -15.91 -37.41
N THR A 7 -37.11 -16.20 -38.53
CA THR A 7 -37.51 -15.65 -39.85
C THR A 7 -38.89 -16.14 -40.28
N ASP A 8 -39.25 -17.40 -40.04
CA ASP A 8 -40.58 -17.92 -40.36
C ASP A 8 -41.68 -17.27 -39.51
N ARG A 9 -41.36 -16.92 -38.25
CA ARG A 9 -42.28 -16.20 -37.35
C ARG A 9 -42.50 -14.77 -37.82
N ASP A 10 -41.44 -14.07 -38.22
CA ASP A 10 -41.53 -12.69 -38.72
C ASP A 10 -42.31 -12.62 -40.04
N VAL A 11 -42.07 -13.58 -40.94
CA VAL A 11 -42.85 -13.70 -42.19
C VAL A 11 -44.33 -13.99 -41.89
N MET A 12 -44.62 -14.83 -40.88
CA MET A 12 -46.00 -15.07 -40.46
C MET A 12 -46.69 -13.82 -39.90
N LEU A 13 -46.00 -13.03 -39.07
CA LEU A 13 -46.53 -11.78 -38.53
C LEU A 13 -46.83 -10.77 -39.64
N LEU A 14 -45.93 -10.66 -40.64
CA LEU A 14 -46.16 -9.80 -41.80
C LEU A 14 -47.37 -10.25 -42.62
N ILE A 15 -47.56 -11.55 -42.83
CA ILE A 15 -48.73 -12.09 -43.54
C ILE A 15 -50.03 -11.80 -42.77
N GLU A 16 -50.01 -11.90 -41.44
CA GLU A 16 -51.17 -11.59 -40.60
C GLU A 16 -51.51 -10.09 -40.63
N ASP A 17 -50.50 -9.23 -40.54
CA ASP A 17 -50.66 -7.78 -40.63
C ASP A 17 -51.22 -7.34 -42.00
N MET A 18 -50.68 -7.89 -43.10
CA MET A 18 -51.19 -7.62 -44.45
C MET A 18 -52.65 -8.06 -44.63
N LYS A 19 -53.06 -9.18 -44.00
CA LYS A 19 -54.46 -9.63 -44.02
C LYS A 19 -55.36 -8.70 -43.23
N ASP A 20 -54.93 -8.27 -42.04
CA ASP A 20 -55.67 -7.33 -41.21
C ASP A 20 -55.85 -5.99 -41.94
N GLN A 21 -54.77 -5.48 -42.55
CA GLN A 21 -54.80 -4.27 -43.36
C GLN A 21 -55.73 -4.39 -44.57
N THR A 22 -55.70 -5.51 -45.29
CA THR A 22 -56.64 -5.77 -46.40
C THR A 22 -58.09 -5.73 -45.91
N SER A 23 -58.38 -6.36 -44.78
CA SER A 23 -59.73 -6.38 -44.22
C SER A 23 -60.23 -4.99 -43.78
N LYS A 24 -59.32 -4.14 -43.27
CA LYS A 24 -59.63 -2.75 -42.91
C LYS A 24 -59.97 -1.91 -44.14
N TYR A 25 -59.17 -2.01 -45.21
CA TYR A 25 -59.45 -1.31 -46.46
C TYR A 25 -60.74 -1.80 -47.12
N GLU A 26 -61.04 -3.10 -47.07
CA GLU A 26 -62.29 -3.65 -47.59
C GLU A 26 -63.50 -3.13 -46.79
N ALA A 27 -63.41 -3.11 -45.45
CA ALA A 27 -64.46 -2.54 -44.59
C ALA A 27 -64.65 -1.04 -44.81
N GLU A 28 -63.58 -0.28 -45.05
CA GLU A 28 -63.64 1.14 -45.36
C GLU A 28 -64.24 1.39 -46.76
N ALA A 29 -63.88 0.57 -47.75
CA ALA A 29 -64.49 0.61 -49.08
C ALA A 29 -66.00 0.32 -49.02
N ASP A 30 -66.40 -0.68 -48.23
CA ASP A 30 -67.81 -0.99 -47.99
C ASP A 30 -68.52 0.15 -47.26
N TYR A 31 -67.88 0.78 -46.27
CA TYR A 31 -68.43 1.95 -45.57
C TYR A 31 -68.70 3.11 -46.52
N TRP A 32 -67.72 3.46 -47.37
CA TRP A 32 -67.88 4.52 -48.36
C TRP A 32 -68.93 4.19 -49.41
N LYS A 33 -68.95 2.94 -49.87
CA LYS A 33 -69.99 2.44 -50.78
C LYS A 33 -71.38 2.56 -50.16
N ASP A 34 -71.55 2.20 -48.89
CA ASP A 34 -72.82 2.32 -48.17
C ASP A 34 -73.26 3.79 -48.04
N ILE A 35 -72.34 4.72 -47.76
CA ILE A 35 -72.62 6.16 -47.74
C ILE A 35 -73.11 6.61 -49.12
N LEU A 36 -72.36 6.30 -50.18
CA LEU A 36 -72.68 6.72 -51.54
C LEU A 36 -74.03 6.16 -52.00
N GLU A 37 -74.29 4.87 -51.76
CA GLU A 37 -75.51 4.19 -52.20
C GLU A 37 -76.73 4.53 -51.33
N LYS A 38 -76.62 4.46 -49.99
CA LYS A 38 -77.78 4.57 -49.09
C LYS A 38 -78.09 6.01 -48.67
N SER A 39 -77.06 6.84 -48.45
CA SER A 39 -77.26 8.20 -47.93
C SER A 39 -77.35 9.25 -49.03
N LEU A 40 -76.59 9.07 -50.11
CA LEU A 40 -76.57 10.00 -51.25
C LEU A 40 -77.35 9.50 -52.47
N GLY A 41 -77.75 8.22 -52.49
CA GLY A 41 -78.51 7.64 -53.58
C GLY A 41 -77.71 7.48 -54.88
N LEU A 42 -76.37 7.55 -54.81
CA LEU A 42 -75.44 7.49 -55.94
C LEU A 42 -75.06 6.04 -56.22
N SER A 43 -76.02 5.23 -56.65
CA SER A 43 -75.73 3.86 -57.12
C SER A 43 -75.30 3.89 -58.59
N LYS A 44 -74.49 2.90 -59.02
CA LYS A 44 -74.03 2.76 -60.41
C LYS A 44 -75.17 2.76 -61.46
N GLY A 45 -76.38 2.35 -61.07
CA GLY A 45 -77.55 2.35 -61.96
C GLY A 45 -78.41 3.62 -61.92
N SER A 46 -78.13 4.54 -60.99
CA SER A 46 -78.86 5.80 -60.81
C SER A 46 -78.20 7.00 -61.48
N LEU A 47 -76.93 6.85 -61.89
CA LEU A 47 -76.14 7.88 -62.55
C LEU A 47 -76.45 7.90 -64.04
N SER A 48 -76.43 9.10 -64.63
CA SER A 48 -76.45 9.25 -66.09
C SER A 48 -75.13 8.77 -66.69
N GLU A 49 -75.13 8.45 -67.99
CA GLU A 49 -73.90 8.08 -68.70
C GLU A 49 -72.84 9.20 -68.64
N GLU A 50 -73.28 10.46 -68.69
CA GLU A 50 -72.42 11.64 -68.57
C GLU A 50 -71.78 11.73 -67.17
N ALA A 51 -72.58 11.59 -66.10
CA ALA A 51 -72.07 11.63 -64.73
C ALA A 51 -71.11 10.47 -64.42
N THR A 52 -71.35 9.29 -65.02
CA THR A 52 -70.45 8.14 -64.88
C THR A 52 -69.12 8.40 -65.59
N LYS A 53 -69.16 9.07 -66.74
CA LYS A 53 -67.96 9.48 -67.47
C LYS A 53 -67.18 10.53 -66.70
N ASP A 54 -67.83 11.58 -66.20
CA ASP A 54 -67.16 12.62 -65.40
C ASP A 54 -66.48 12.04 -64.15
N LEU A 55 -67.10 11.06 -63.48
CA LEU A 55 -66.51 10.33 -62.36
C LEU A 55 -65.31 9.48 -62.79
N SER A 56 -65.39 8.82 -63.94
CA SER A 56 -64.27 8.06 -64.49
C SER A 56 -63.10 8.97 -64.83
N ASP A 57 -63.37 10.09 -65.50
CA ASP A 57 -62.37 11.10 -65.86
C ASP A 57 -61.73 11.72 -64.61
N LEU A 58 -62.50 11.92 -63.54
CA LEU A 58 -62.01 12.39 -62.24
C LEU A 58 -61.10 11.36 -61.56
N VAL A 59 -61.48 10.08 -61.57
CA VAL A 59 -60.64 8.99 -61.03
C VAL A 59 -59.35 8.86 -61.85
N GLU A 60 -59.43 8.87 -63.17
CA GLU A 60 -58.26 8.85 -64.05
C GLU A 60 -57.37 10.08 -63.82
N SER A 61 -57.97 11.27 -63.67
CA SER A 61 -57.23 12.49 -63.35
C SER A 61 -56.56 12.40 -61.97
N ALA A 62 -57.22 11.82 -60.96
CA ALA A 62 -56.63 11.65 -59.63
C ALA A 62 -55.46 10.66 -59.66
N VAL A 63 -55.55 9.60 -60.47
CA VAL A 63 -54.46 8.64 -60.72
C VAL A 63 -53.32 9.30 -61.50
N GLU A 64 -53.61 10.10 -62.53
CA GLU A 64 -52.61 10.81 -63.35
C GLU A 64 -51.92 11.96 -62.57
N LEU A 65 -52.64 12.58 -61.63
CA LEU A 65 -52.13 13.61 -60.73
C LEU A 65 -51.46 13.05 -59.46
N GLU A 66 -51.36 11.72 -59.32
CA GLU A 66 -50.76 11.03 -58.16
C GLU A 66 -51.30 11.52 -56.81
N VAL A 67 -52.60 11.80 -56.72
CA VAL A 67 -53.22 12.22 -55.45
C VAL A 67 -53.30 10.99 -54.54
N GLU A 68 -52.34 10.90 -53.61
CA GLU A 68 -51.95 9.68 -52.85
C GLU A 68 -51.56 8.53 -53.79
N ASP A 69 -50.26 8.42 -54.07
CA ASP A 69 -49.68 7.31 -54.81
C ASP A 69 -49.85 5.99 -54.04
N THR A 70 -50.93 5.28 -54.39
CA THR A 70 -51.27 3.93 -53.91
C THR A 70 -50.59 2.84 -54.76
N SER A 71 -49.62 3.21 -55.60
CA SER A 71 -48.84 2.23 -56.35
C SER A 71 -48.11 1.29 -55.40
N LEU A 72 -47.95 0.05 -55.85
CA LEU A 72 -47.17 -0.96 -55.13
C LEU A 72 -45.73 -0.49 -54.87
N SER A 73 -45.15 0.31 -55.76
CA SER A 73 -43.82 0.91 -55.60
C SER A 73 -43.73 1.86 -54.41
N SER A 74 -44.73 2.73 -54.23
CA SER A 74 -44.80 3.66 -53.09
C SER A 74 -44.85 2.91 -51.76
N PHE A 75 -45.67 1.85 -51.68
CA PHE A 75 -45.71 0.99 -50.49
C PHE A 75 -44.38 0.29 -50.22
N TYR A 76 -43.70 -0.24 -51.25
CA TYR A 76 -42.38 -0.86 -51.06
C TYR A 76 -41.35 0.13 -50.53
N CYS A 77 -41.31 1.36 -51.05
CA CYS A 77 -40.41 2.40 -50.54
C CYS A 77 -40.71 2.76 -49.08
N ALA A 78 -41.99 2.94 -48.72
CA ALA A 78 -42.38 3.24 -47.33
C ALA A 78 -42.04 2.10 -46.38
N ILE A 79 -42.22 0.84 -46.80
CA ILE A 79 -41.81 -0.34 -46.03
C ILE A 79 -40.30 -0.38 -45.84
N ASP A 80 -39.52 -0.12 -46.88
CA ASP A 80 -38.05 -0.08 -46.80
C ASP A 80 -37.56 1.02 -45.86
N ASP A 81 -38.13 2.22 -45.94
CA ASP A 81 -37.80 3.35 -45.06
C ASP A 81 -38.13 3.03 -43.59
N MET A 82 -39.33 2.51 -43.32
CA MET A 82 -39.72 2.08 -41.97
C MET A 82 -38.85 0.94 -41.44
N THR A 83 -38.48 0.00 -42.31
CA THR A 83 -37.59 -1.12 -41.95
C THR A 83 -36.21 -0.59 -41.57
N LEU A 84 -35.68 0.37 -42.32
CA LEU A 84 -34.40 1.00 -42.04
C LEU A 84 -34.42 1.76 -40.70
N GLU A 85 -35.45 2.57 -40.46
CA GLU A 85 -35.63 3.29 -39.18
C GLU A 85 -35.75 2.32 -37.99
N LEU A 86 -36.42 1.18 -38.17
CA LEU A 86 -36.53 0.13 -37.15
C LEU A 86 -35.15 -0.47 -36.83
N TYR A 87 -34.33 -0.76 -37.84
CA TYR A 87 -32.97 -1.27 -37.63
C TYR A 87 -32.06 -0.25 -36.93
N GLU A 88 -32.12 1.01 -37.33
CA GLU A 88 -31.36 2.09 -36.68
C GLU A 88 -31.75 2.22 -35.20
N THR A 89 -33.05 2.32 -34.93
CA THR A 89 -33.59 2.41 -33.56
C THR A 89 -33.19 1.20 -32.71
N LYS A 90 -33.26 -0.02 -33.29
CA LYS A 90 -32.85 -1.24 -32.59
C LYS A 90 -31.37 -1.21 -32.25
N SER A 91 -30.51 -0.79 -33.19
CA SER A 91 -29.07 -0.68 -32.97
C SER A 91 -28.73 0.33 -31.86
N GLU A 92 -29.39 1.50 -31.85
CA GLU A 92 -29.23 2.50 -30.79
C GLU A 92 -29.68 1.98 -29.42
N ASN A 93 -30.78 1.22 -29.38
CA ASN A 93 -31.28 0.63 -28.14
C ASN A 93 -30.30 -0.42 -27.57
N GLU A 94 -29.74 -1.29 -28.41
CA GLU A 94 -28.70 -2.25 -28.01
C GLU A 94 -27.46 -1.54 -27.45
N GLU A 95 -27.02 -0.43 -28.07
CA GLU A 95 -25.90 0.38 -27.58
C GLU A 95 -26.22 1.00 -26.20
N MET A 96 -27.44 1.53 -26.03
CA MET A 96 -27.89 2.08 -24.75
C MET A 96 -27.94 1.02 -23.65
N GLU A 97 -28.42 -0.20 -23.94
CA GLU A 97 -28.44 -1.31 -22.97
C GLU A 97 -27.03 -1.69 -22.52
N LEU A 98 -26.07 -1.75 -23.44
CA LEU A 98 -24.66 -2.00 -23.12
C LEU A 98 -24.07 -0.91 -22.22
N LYS A 99 -24.35 0.36 -22.53
CA LYS A 99 -23.94 1.51 -21.70
C LYS A 99 -24.57 1.43 -20.31
N TYR A 100 -25.86 1.12 -20.23
CA TYR A 100 -26.60 0.98 -18.98
C TYR A 100 -26.02 -0.14 -18.11
N LYS A 101 -25.76 -1.32 -18.69
CA LYS A 101 -25.13 -2.44 -17.98
C LYS A 101 -23.75 -2.07 -17.44
N THR A 102 -22.92 -1.45 -18.27
CA THR A 102 -21.59 -0.98 -17.86
C THR A 102 -21.66 0.02 -16.72
N LEU A 103 -22.60 0.97 -16.78
CA LEU A 103 -22.79 1.97 -15.74
C LEU A 103 -23.27 1.33 -14.43
N LYS A 104 -24.18 0.36 -14.51
CA LYS A 104 -24.67 -0.41 -13.35
C LYS A 104 -23.55 -1.17 -12.65
N GLU A 105 -22.66 -1.82 -13.40
CA GLU A 105 -21.50 -2.53 -12.84
C GLU A 105 -20.53 -1.56 -12.14
N LYS A 106 -20.25 -0.41 -12.76
CA LYS A 106 -19.43 0.65 -12.17
C LYS A 106 -20.04 1.20 -10.89
N LEU A 107 -21.35 1.49 -10.90
CA LEU A 107 -22.08 1.99 -9.73
C LEU A 107 -22.03 0.98 -8.58
N THR A 108 -22.26 -0.30 -8.87
CA THR A 108 -22.21 -1.37 -7.86
C THR A 108 -20.81 -1.50 -7.25
N SER A 109 -19.77 -1.40 -8.08
CA SER A 109 -18.37 -1.40 -7.63
C SER A 109 -18.05 -0.19 -6.74
N ALA A 110 -18.52 1.01 -7.12
CA ALA A 110 -18.33 2.23 -6.35
C ALA A 110 -19.02 2.14 -4.97
N LEU A 111 -20.26 1.66 -4.93
CA LEU A 111 -21.01 1.45 -3.67
C LEU A 111 -20.32 0.44 -2.75
N MET A 112 -19.70 -0.62 -3.31
CA MET A 112 -18.91 -1.56 -2.51
C MET A 112 -17.64 -0.91 -1.93
N MET A 113 -16.97 -0.06 -2.71
CA MET A 113 -15.81 0.69 -2.23
C MET A 113 -16.19 1.69 -1.14
N GLU A 114 -17.29 2.42 -1.32
CA GLU A 114 -17.84 3.36 -0.33
C GLU A 114 -18.07 2.66 1.02
N LYS A 115 -18.80 1.53 1.02
CA LYS A 115 -19.03 0.74 2.24
C LYS A 115 -17.76 0.22 2.90
N ARG A 116 -16.70 -0.02 2.12
CA ARG A 116 -15.40 -0.43 2.66
C ARG A 116 -14.71 0.76 3.33
N LEU A 117 -14.70 1.91 2.67
CA LEU A 117 -14.13 3.15 3.21
C LEU A 117 -14.82 3.56 4.52
N GLU A 118 -16.14 3.46 4.59
CA GLU A 118 -16.90 3.77 5.80
C GLU A 118 -16.46 2.88 6.99
N LYS A 119 -16.29 1.57 6.76
CA LYS A 119 -15.77 0.64 7.79
C LYS A 119 -14.33 0.94 8.19
N ASP A 120 -13.50 1.36 7.24
CA ASP A 120 -12.11 1.67 7.51
C ASP A 120 -11.97 2.99 8.29
N ILE A 121 -12.83 3.98 8.03
CA ILE A 121 -12.96 5.19 8.84
C ILE A 121 -13.34 4.84 10.27
N GLU A 122 -14.36 4.01 10.48
CA GLU A 122 -14.79 3.61 11.84
C GLU A 122 -13.67 2.90 12.62
N LYS A 123 -12.88 2.04 11.96
CA LYS A 123 -11.70 1.41 12.57
C LYS A 123 -10.62 2.42 12.91
N LEU A 124 -10.38 3.37 12.01
CA LEU A 124 -9.34 4.38 12.17
C LEU A 124 -9.68 5.30 13.35
N GLU A 125 -10.93 5.74 13.48
CA GLU A 125 -11.42 6.52 14.62
C GLU A 125 -11.23 5.79 15.95
N LYS A 126 -11.60 4.50 16.02
CA LYS A 126 -11.37 3.67 17.23
C LYS A 126 -9.88 3.57 17.57
N SER A 127 -9.02 3.37 16.57
CA SER A 127 -7.58 3.28 16.78
C SER A 127 -6.97 4.62 17.22
N GLN A 128 -7.49 5.73 16.68
CA GLN A 128 -7.05 7.08 17.01
C GLN A 128 -7.35 7.41 18.46
N GLU A 129 -8.53 7.05 18.97
CA GLU A 129 -8.90 7.29 20.37
C GLU A 129 -7.97 6.52 21.33
N VAL A 130 -7.64 5.27 21.01
CA VAL A 130 -6.67 4.47 21.80
C VAL A 130 -5.29 5.11 21.79
N GLN A 131 -4.81 5.56 20.63
CA GLN A 131 -3.50 6.22 20.53
C GLN A 131 -3.47 7.56 21.27
N LYS A 132 -4.55 8.32 21.21
CA LYS A 132 -4.70 9.59 21.94
C LYS A 132 -4.63 9.35 23.46
N ALA A 133 -5.38 8.38 23.97
CA ALA A 133 -5.34 8.01 25.39
C ALA A 133 -3.92 7.56 25.82
N LYS A 134 -3.24 6.76 25.00
CA LYS A 134 -1.85 6.33 25.24
C LYS A 134 -0.88 7.51 25.25
N ALA A 135 -0.97 8.41 24.28
CA ALA A 135 -0.14 9.60 24.20
C ALA A 135 -0.35 10.52 25.41
N GLU A 136 -1.59 10.68 25.86
CA GLU A 136 -1.90 11.46 27.06
C GLU A 136 -1.30 10.83 28.32
N ALA A 137 -1.42 9.51 28.49
CA ALA A 137 -0.80 8.78 29.59
C ALA A 137 0.74 8.92 29.59
N GLN A 138 1.37 8.81 28.41
CA GLN A 138 2.81 9.02 28.25
C GLN A 138 3.22 10.45 28.58
N SER A 139 2.44 11.45 28.15
CA SER A 139 2.69 12.86 28.47
C SER A 139 2.63 13.11 29.98
N LYS A 140 1.63 12.55 30.66
CA LYS A 140 1.52 12.62 32.13
C LYS A 140 2.72 11.97 32.82
N ASN A 141 3.14 10.78 32.37
CA ASN A 141 4.30 10.09 32.91
C ASN A 141 5.60 10.88 32.71
N LEU A 142 5.80 11.48 31.54
CA LEU A 142 6.97 12.30 31.25
C LEU A 142 7.05 13.52 32.17
N LYS A 143 5.92 14.22 32.37
CA LYS A 143 5.86 15.35 33.32
C LYS A 143 6.20 14.92 34.75
N PHE A 144 5.70 13.77 35.18
CA PHE A 144 6.03 13.22 36.50
C PHE A 144 7.53 12.91 36.62
N LEU A 145 8.13 12.25 35.63
CA LEU A 145 9.56 11.93 35.61
C LEU A 145 10.41 13.20 35.61
N GLU A 146 10.03 14.22 34.85
CA GLU A 146 10.74 15.49 34.82
C GLU A 146 10.73 16.18 36.20
N ALA A 147 9.58 16.21 36.86
CA ALA A 147 9.46 16.72 38.23
C ALA A 147 10.34 15.93 39.21
N LYS A 148 10.34 14.60 39.10
CA LYS A 148 11.16 13.72 39.94
C LYS A 148 12.66 13.94 39.71
N CYS A 149 13.10 14.11 38.46
CA CYS A 149 14.50 14.41 38.14
C CYS A 149 14.93 15.76 38.74
N LYS A 150 14.06 16.78 38.71
CA LYS A 150 14.32 18.08 39.35
C LYS A 150 14.47 17.93 40.87
N ASP A 151 13.55 17.23 41.54
CA ASP A 151 13.63 16.94 42.98
C ASP A 151 14.92 16.17 43.34
N MET A 152 15.26 15.12 42.59
CA MET A 152 16.50 14.36 42.82
C MET A 152 17.75 15.23 42.66
N ARG A 153 17.79 16.12 41.66
CA ARG A 153 18.92 17.03 41.46
C ARG A 153 19.10 17.98 42.65
N ILE A 154 18.00 18.51 43.17
CA ILE A 154 18.03 19.38 44.36
C ILE A 154 18.58 18.59 45.55
N ARG A 155 18.07 17.38 45.81
CA ARG A 155 18.54 16.53 46.92
C ARG A 155 20.01 16.15 46.81
N ILE A 156 20.50 15.89 45.60
CA ILE A 156 21.93 15.60 45.36
C ILE A 156 22.75 16.84 45.71
N SER A 157 22.38 18.01 45.20
CA SER A 157 23.05 19.28 45.52
C SER A 157 23.06 19.54 47.02
N ASP A 158 21.92 19.39 47.70
CA ASP A 158 21.82 19.59 49.15
C ASP A 158 22.71 18.61 49.93
N ALA A 159 22.80 17.35 49.47
CA ALA A 159 23.65 16.35 50.10
C ALA A 159 25.14 16.62 49.87
N GLU A 160 25.53 17.07 48.67
CA GLU A 160 26.88 17.50 48.34
C GLU A 160 27.28 18.70 49.22
N ASP A 161 26.42 19.71 49.34
CA ASP A 161 26.64 20.86 50.21
C ASP A 161 26.78 20.45 51.68
N GLN A 162 25.98 19.48 52.14
CA GLN A 162 26.12 18.92 53.49
C GLN A 162 27.44 18.17 53.70
N LEU A 163 27.92 17.42 52.70
CA LEU A 163 29.21 16.72 52.77
C LEU A 163 30.36 17.72 52.86
N VAL A 164 30.31 18.78 52.04
CA VAL A 164 31.30 19.87 52.08
C VAL A 164 31.26 20.60 53.43
N ALA A 165 30.07 20.93 53.95
CA ALA A 165 29.91 21.58 55.25
C ALA A 165 30.42 20.72 56.43
N ARG A 166 30.36 19.39 56.30
CA ARG A 166 30.93 18.45 57.27
C ARG A 166 32.44 18.26 57.12
N GLY A 167 33.07 18.94 56.16
CA GLY A 167 34.52 18.94 55.96
C GLY A 167 35.04 17.77 55.12
N LEU A 168 34.19 17.18 54.26
CA LEU A 168 34.69 16.20 53.28
C LEU A 168 35.61 16.89 52.26
N ASP A 169 36.89 16.56 52.30
CA ASP A 169 37.86 16.98 51.30
C ASP A 169 37.85 16.02 50.09
N GLN A 170 37.96 16.55 48.88
CA GLN A 170 37.99 15.77 47.63
C GLN A 170 39.19 14.80 47.60
N SER A 171 40.26 15.09 48.34
CA SER A 171 41.42 14.19 48.50
C SER A 171 41.08 12.88 49.21
N LEU A 172 40.00 12.85 50.00
CA LEU A 172 39.51 11.67 50.71
C LEU A 172 38.50 10.86 49.89
N THR A 173 38.24 11.25 48.65
CA THR A 173 37.39 10.47 47.74
C THR A 173 38.09 9.17 47.34
N HIS A 174 37.29 8.12 47.10
CA HIS A 174 37.83 6.84 46.66
C HIS A 174 38.71 6.96 45.42
N GLU A 175 38.34 7.83 44.47
CA GLU A 175 39.13 8.07 43.26
C GLU A 175 40.51 8.67 43.58
N ALA A 176 40.56 9.71 44.43
CA ALA A 176 41.81 10.32 44.83
C ALA A 176 42.70 9.36 45.62
N LEU A 177 42.11 8.57 46.53
CA LEU A 177 42.82 7.55 47.30
C LEU A 177 43.38 6.43 46.42
N MET A 178 42.62 5.98 45.41
CA MET A 178 43.10 4.99 44.44
C MET A 178 44.29 5.53 43.64
N LYS A 179 44.18 6.74 43.08
CA LYS A 179 45.31 7.38 42.36
C LYS A 179 46.56 7.50 43.24
N LEU A 180 46.40 7.96 44.48
CA LEU A 180 47.51 8.07 45.42
C LEU A 180 48.13 6.70 45.74
N SER A 181 47.30 5.67 45.89
CA SER A 181 47.78 4.31 46.14
C SER A 181 48.58 3.74 44.95
N GLU A 182 48.14 4.03 43.73
CA GLU A 182 48.82 3.64 42.49
C GLU A 182 50.16 4.37 42.35
N GLU A 183 50.19 5.68 42.61
CA GLU A 183 51.41 6.49 42.62
C GLU A 183 52.41 5.99 43.67
N LEU A 184 51.94 5.67 44.87
CA LEU A 184 52.75 5.15 45.96
C LEU A 184 53.34 3.77 45.59
N ALA A 185 52.53 2.89 44.99
CA ALA A 185 53.01 1.60 44.49
C ALA A 185 54.08 1.75 43.41
N ALA A 186 53.88 2.67 42.46
CA ALA A 186 54.87 2.99 41.43
C ALA A 186 56.18 3.55 42.03
N LEU A 187 56.07 4.44 43.00
CA LEU A 187 57.23 5.03 43.68
C LEU A 187 57.99 3.98 44.48
N ARG A 188 57.30 3.07 45.18
CA ARG A 188 57.92 1.91 45.86
C ARG A 188 58.69 1.04 44.88
N LYS A 189 58.09 0.70 43.73
CA LYS A 189 58.75 -0.08 42.68
C LYS A 189 60.02 0.60 42.16
N LYS A 190 60.03 1.93 42.05
CA LYS A 190 61.23 2.70 41.64
C LYS A 190 62.30 2.77 42.73
N ASN A 191 61.90 2.79 43.99
CA ASN A 191 62.82 2.95 45.12
C ASN A 191 63.50 1.62 45.53
N GLU A 192 62.90 0.48 45.20
CA GLU A 192 63.45 -0.84 45.49
C GLU A 192 64.86 -1.08 44.91
N PRO A 193 65.13 -0.84 43.60
CA PRO A 193 66.49 -1.01 43.05
C PRO A 193 67.48 -0.02 43.66
N LEU A 194 67.05 1.22 43.96
CA LEU A 194 67.91 2.24 44.58
C LEU A 194 68.30 1.85 46.02
N LYS A 195 67.40 1.21 46.76
CA LYS A 195 67.72 0.65 48.08
C LYS A 195 68.71 -0.51 47.98
N MET A 196 68.56 -1.39 47.00
CA MET A 196 69.51 -2.48 46.74
C MET A 196 70.90 -1.94 46.37
N GLU A 197 70.95 -0.91 45.52
CA GLU A 197 72.19 -0.24 45.13
C GLU A 197 72.86 0.46 46.33
N ARG A 198 72.08 1.13 47.19
CA ARG A 198 72.62 1.71 48.43
C ARG A 198 73.15 0.63 49.38
N ALA A 199 72.49 -0.51 49.47
CA ALA A 199 72.94 -1.62 50.30
C ALA A 199 74.27 -2.18 49.77
N SER A 200 74.42 -2.37 48.45
CA SER A 200 75.68 -2.83 47.87
C SER A 200 76.84 -1.85 48.11
N TYR A 201 76.58 -0.54 48.11
CA TYR A 201 77.57 0.47 48.51
C TYR A 201 78.02 0.38 49.97
N HIS A 202 77.15 -0.08 50.89
CA HIS A 202 77.54 -0.32 52.28
C HIS A 202 78.39 -1.58 52.47
N ASP A 203 78.26 -2.56 51.58
CA ASP A 203 79.02 -3.81 51.62
C ASP A 203 80.40 -3.72 50.94
N LEU A 204 80.71 -2.58 50.31
CA LEU A 204 81.99 -2.35 49.64
C LEU A 204 83.12 -2.01 50.64
N PRO A 205 84.31 -2.62 50.51
CA PRO A 205 85.44 -2.34 51.40
C PRO A 205 85.98 -0.91 51.21
N PRO A 206 86.50 -0.28 52.27
CA PRO A 206 86.86 1.15 52.28
C PRO A 206 88.09 1.52 51.42
N SER A 207 88.74 0.57 50.75
CA SER A 207 89.89 0.85 49.89
C SER A 207 89.98 -0.09 48.68
N ILE A 208 90.45 0.44 47.55
CA ILE A 208 90.57 -0.26 46.27
C ILE A 208 91.51 -1.49 46.36
N PRO A 209 92.67 -1.43 47.03
CA PRO A 209 93.55 -2.61 47.12
C PRO A 209 92.90 -3.77 47.89
N LEU A 210 92.13 -3.46 48.95
CA LEU A 210 91.40 -4.47 49.71
C LEU A 210 90.27 -5.10 48.89
N ALA A 211 89.59 -4.31 48.06
CA ALA A 211 88.58 -4.81 47.13
C ALA A 211 89.17 -5.81 46.13
N GLN A 212 90.36 -5.54 45.58
CA GLN A 212 91.04 -6.42 44.64
C GLN A 212 91.38 -7.78 45.26
N VAL A 213 91.83 -7.79 46.51
CA VAL A 213 92.12 -9.04 47.24
C VAL A 213 90.84 -9.84 47.46
N MET A 214 89.76 -9.20 47.93
CA MET A 214 88.49 -9.87 48.18
C MET A 214 87.86 -10.44 46.89
N VAL A 215 87.92 -9.69 45.78
CA VAL A 215 87.43 -10.19 44.48
C VAL A 215 88.24 -11.39 44.01
N GLU A 216 89.56 -11.39 44.18
CA GLU A 216 90.41 -12.50 43.76
C GLU A 216 90.20 -13.74 44.63
N GLU A 217 89.95 -13.56 45.94
CA GLU A 217 89.57 -14.65 46.85
C GLU A 217 88.22 -15.27 46.46
N GLU A 218 87.18 -14.46 46.25
CA GLU A 218 85.87 -14.96 45.83
C GLU A 218 85.92 -15.58 44.43
N ARG A 219 86.77 -15.06 43.52
CA ARG A 219 86.99 -15.65 42.20
C ARG A 219 87.63 -17.03 42.27
N ARG A 220 88.57 -17.23 43.21
CA ARG A 220 89.14 -18.56 43.46
C ARG A 220 88.12 -19.52 44.07
N LYS A 221 87.26 -19.04 44.98
CA LYS A 221 86.16 -19.85 45.53
C LYS A 221 85.16 -20.24 44.45
N LEU A 222 84.76 -19.31 43.59
CA LEU A 222 83.88 -19.58 42.45
C LEU A 222 84.51 -20.60 41.51
N LYS A 223 85.79 -20.42 41.17
CA LYS A 223 86.50 -21.35 40.30
C LYS A 223 86.60 -22.75 40.91
N ALA A 224 86.82 -22.86 42.22
CA ALA A 224 86.81 -24.13 42.92
C ALA A 224 85.41 -24.79 42.89
N LEU A 225 84.35 -24.00 43.05
CA LEU A 225 82.97 -24.47 42.99
C LEU A 225 82.57 -24.89 41.56
N ASP A 226 82.99 -24.15 40.54
CA ASP A 226 82.81 -24.51 39.12
C ASP A 226 83.59 -25.78 38.78
N GLU A 227 84.83 -25.93 39.28
CA GLU A 227 85.62 -27.15 39.13
C GLU A 227 84.98 -28.33 39.85
N GLU A 228 84.34 -28.13 41.00
CA GLU A 228 83.55 -29.14 41.71
C GLU A 228 82.30 -29.52 40.93
N LEU A 229 81.52 -28.53 40.45
CA LEU A 229 80.35 -28.75 39.60
C LEU A 229 80.73 -29.47 38.30
N THR A 230 81.85 -29.09 37.68
CA THR A 230 82.36 -29.73 36.46
C THR A 230 82.76 -31.18 36.74
N ARG A 231 83.40 -31.43 37.89
CA ARG A 231 83.78 -32.78 38.30
C ARG A 231 82.56 -33.66 38.61
N GLU A 232 81.51 -33.10 39.20
CA GLU A 232 80.24 -33.81 39.38
C GLU A 232 79.56 -34.10 38.05
N ILE A 233 79.52 -33.13 37.12
CA ILE A 233 78.96 -33.30 35.77
C ILE A 233 79.75 -34.35 34.97
N GLU A 234 81.09 -34.36 35.05
CA GLU A 234 81.95 -35.36 34.38
C GLU A 234 81.90 -36.75 35.03
N ALA A 235 81.54 -36.83 36.32
CA ALA A 235 81.32 -38.09 37.03
C ALA A 235 79.94 -38.72 36.75
N VAL A 236 79.04 -38.02 36.06
CA VAL A 236 77.79 -38.59 35.54
C VAL A 236 78.08 -39.28 34.20
N PRO A 237 77.93 -40.62 34.08
CA PRO A 237 78.08 -41.29 32.80
C PRO A 237 76.97 -40.82 31.85
N PHE A 238 77.36 -40.18 30.74
CA PHE A 238 76.49 -39.97 29.59
C PHE A 238 76.18 -41.34 28.97
N GLU A 239 75.03 -41.93 29.30
CA GLU A 239 74.50 -43.03 28.52
C GLU A 239 74.09 -42.50 27.14
N LEU A 240 74.70 -43.06 26.09
CA LEU A 240 74.23 -42.94 24.72
C LEU A 240 72.77 -43.43 24.63
N THR A 241 71.86 -42.52 24.26
CA THR A 241 70.71 -42.81 23.40
C THR A 241 70.50 -41.67 22.43
#